data_AF-X1H9J1-F1
#
_entry.id   AF-X1H9J1-F1
#
_cell.length_a   1.000
_cell.length_b   1.000
_cell.length_c   1.000
_cell.angle_alpha   90.00
_cell.angle_beta   90.00
_cell.angle_gamma   90.00
#
_symmetry.space_group_name_H-M   'P 1'
#
loop_
_entity.id
_entity.type
_entity.pdbx_description
1 polymer ?
#
loop_
_entity_poly.entity_id
_entity_poly.type
_entity_poly.pdbx_seq_one_letter_code
_entity_poly.pdbx_strand_id
1 'polypeptide(L)' 'MTVIIPKKAYLAVVAASVRFANTRIPKGDWLEVSGIFIGKNEGDDVIITDAYPIMHQELDKDASSSIILKAT' A
#
# COMPACT_ATOMS: atom_id res chain seq x y z
N MET A 1 18.98 7.11 1.68
CA MET A 1 17.76 6.41 2.13
C MET A 1 16.91 6.00 0.95
N THR A 2 16.89 4.70 0.65
CA THR A 2 16.07 4.08 -0.39
C THR A 2 15.07 3.12 0.25
N VAL A 3 13.82 3.08 -0.25
CA VAL A 3 12.83 2.09 0.17
C VAL A 3 12.73 1.01 -0.90
N ILE A 4 13.06 -0.22 -0.55
CA ILE A 4 13.08 -1.36 -1.45
C ILE A 4 11.82 -2.20 -1.19
N ILE A 5 10.94 -2.28 -2.19
CA ILE A 5 9.71 -3.08 -2.15
C ILE A 5 9.87 -4.28 -3.09
N PRO A 6 10.02 -5.51 -2.56
CA PRO A 6 10.07 -6.70 -3.39
C PRO A 6 8.80 -6.89 -4.19
N LYS A 7 8.94 -7.48 -5.39
CA LYS A 7 7.82 -7.76 -6.31
C LYS A 7 6.64 -8.45 -5.62
N LYS A 8 6.89 -9.39 -4.70
CA LYS A 8 5.84 -10.10 -3.94
C LYS A 8 4.97 -9.13 -3.13
N ALA A 9 5.59 -8.24 -2.36
CA ALA A 9 4.89 -7.24 -1.54
C ALA A 9 4.12 -6.25 -2.43
N TYR A 10 4.74 -5.80 -3.54
CA TYR A 10 4.07 -4.94 -4.52
C TYR A 10 2.82 -5.60 -5.13
N LEU A 11 2.91 -6.87 -5.53
CA LEU A 11 1.78 -7.59 -6.11
C LEU A 11 0.62 -7.78 -5.10
N ALA A 12 0.92 -7.93 -3.80
CA ALA A 12 -0.12 -7.99 -2.77
C ALA A 12 -0.90 -6.68 -2.67
N VAL A 13 -0.21 -5.54 -2.76
CA VAL A 13 -0.86 -4.21 -2.82
C VAL A 13 -1.74 -4.10 -4.06
N VAL A 14 -1.20 -4.39 -5.24
CA VAL A 14 -1.96 -4.29 -6.50
C VAL A 14 -3.19 -5.20 -6.46
N ALA A 15 -3.05 -6.45 -6.00
CA ALA A 15 -4.14 -7.40 -5.91
C ALA A 15 -5.28 -6.93 -5.00
N ALA A 16 -4.97 -6.20 -3.93
CA ALA A 16 -5.98 -5.58 -3.08
C ALA A 16 -6.59 -4.34 -3.73
N SER A 17 -5.77 -3.45 -4.31
CA SER A 17 -6.24 -2.23 -4.98
C SER A 17 -7.22 -2.50 -6.12
N VAL A 18 -6.92 -3.48 -6.99
CA VAL A 18 -7.77 -3.77 -8.15
C VAL A 18 -9.16 -4.29 -7.79
N ARG A 19 -9.40 -4.70 -6.54
CA ARG A 19 -10.76 -5.06 -6.09
C ARG A 19 -11.67 -3.85 -5.99
N PHE A 20 -11.12 -2.67 -5.71
CA PHE A 20 -11.87 -1.44 -5.42
C PHE A 20 -11.60 -0.30 -6.41
N ALA A 21 -10.52 -0.39 -7.18
CA ALA A 21 -10.17 0.54 -8.23
C ALA A 21 -9.79 -0.23 -9.50
N ASN A 22 -10.76 -0.40 -10.40
CA ASN A 22 -10.55 -1.04 -11.69
C ASN A 22 -11.51 -0.50 -12.75
N THR A 23 -11.32 -0.90 -14.01
CA THR A 23 -12.07 -0.40 -15.17
C THR A 23 -13.56 -0.74 -15.17
N ARG A 24 -14.02 -1.67 -14.32
CA ARG A 24 -15.42 -2.03 -14.16
C ARG A 24 -16.15 -1.16 -13.13
N ILE A 25 -15.41 -0.38 -12.34
CA ILE A 25 -15.94 0.51 -11.30
C ILE A 25 -15.81 1.95 -11.81
N PRO A 26 -16.89 2.74 -11.84
CA PRO A 26 -16.80 4.16 -12.18
C PRO A 26 -15.74 4.86 -11.33
N LYS A 27 -14.93 5.72 -11.93
CA LYS A 27 -13.78 6.35 -11.25
C LYS A 27 -14.18 7.16 -10.00
N GLY A 28 -15.40 7.71 -9.98
CA GLY A 28 -15.94 8.42 -8.83
C GLY A 28 -16.21 7.53 -7.61
N ASP A 29 -16.33 6.22 -7.83
CA ASP A 29 -16.66 5.22 -6.81
C ASP A 29 -15.43 4.40 -6.39
N TRP A 30 -14.23 4.80 -6.85
CA TRP A 30 -13.00 4.12 -6.45
C TRP A 30 -12.71 4.38 -4.98
N LEU A 31 -12.32 3.33 -4.26
CA LEU A 31 -11.93 3.42 -2.85
C LEU A 31 -10.42 3.40 -2.72
N GLU A 32 -9.91 4.14 -1.75
CA GLU A 32 -8.51 4.05 -1.33
C GLU A 32 -8.31 2.75 -0.55
N VAL A 33 -7.18 2.07 -0.78
CA VAL A 33 -6.77 0.89 -0.02
C VAL A 33 -5.55 1.23 0.81
N SER A 34 -5.68 1.03 2.12
CA SER A 34 -4.64 1.33 3.11
C SER A 34 -4.21 0.07 3.83
N GLY A 35 -2.94 0.03 4.22
CA GLY A 35 -2.33 -1.17 4.81
C GLY A 35 -0.98 -0.89 5.44
N ILE A 36 -0.38 -1.98 5.92
CA ILE A 36 0.90 -1.96 6.63
C ILE A 36 1.93 -2.71 5.79
N PHE A 37 3.11 -2.11 5.66
CA PHE A 37 4.31 -2.83 5.24
C PHE A 37 5.08 -3.30 6.46
N ILE A 38 5.54 -4.55 6.41
CA ILE A 38 6.48 -5.12 7.36
C ILE A 38 7.84 -5.19 6.68
N GLY A 39 8.88 -4.77 7.37
CA GLY A 39 10.24 -4.74 6.84
C GLY A 39 11.26 -4.47 7.92
N LYS A 40 12.50 -4.30 7.48
CA LYS A 40 13.65 -4.02 8.34
C LYS A 40 14.49 -2.89 7.76
N ASN A 41 15.25 -2.22 8.61
CA ASN A 41 16.28 -1.29 8.17
C ASN A 41 17.58 -2.06 7.91
N GLU A 42 18.26 -1.73 6.81
CA GLU A 42 19.57 -2.28 6.46
C GLU A 42 20.48 -1.13 6.05
N GLY A 43 21.30 -0.64 7.00
CA GLY A 43 22.03 0.61 6.84
C GLY A 43 21.07 1.80 6.73
N ASP A 44 21.23 2.57 5.65
CA ASP A 44 20.37 3.72 5.32
C ASP A 44 19.10 3.35 4.55
N ASP A 45 18.94 2.07 4.16
CA ASP A 45 17.83 1.62 3.35
C ASP A 45 16.76 0.90 4.18
N VAL A 46 15.51 0.98 3.73
CA VAL A 46 14.36 0.26 4.30
C VAL A 46 13.98 -0.85 3.35
N ILE A 47 14.07 -2.10 3.80
CA ILE A 47 13.74 -3.28 3.00
C ILE A 47 12.41 -3.83 3.47
N ILE A 48 11.39 -3.74 2.62
CA ILE A 48 10.08 -4.34 2.88
C ILE A 48 10.16 -5.85 2.65
N THR A 49 9.55 -6.65 3.52
CA THR A 49 9.47 -8.10 3.39
C THR A 49 8.07 -8.55 3.01
N ASP A 50 7.03 -7.94 3.58
CA ASP A 50 5.63 -8.27 3.32
C ASP A 50 4.71 -7.03 3.38
N ALA A 51 3.51 -7.19 2.80
CA ALA A 51 2.49 -6.16 2.73
C ALA A 51 1.14 -6.73 3.14
N TYR A 52 0.45 -6.02 4.03
CA TYR A 52 -0.88 -6.38 4.53
C TYR A 52 -1.84 -5.22 4.31
N PRO A 53 -2.62 -5.25 3.21
CA PRO A 53 -3.77 -4.37 3.01
C PRO A 53 -4.85 -4.72 4.05
N ILE A 54 -5.34 -3.74 4.82
CA ILE A 54 -6.23 -3.99 5.96
C ILE A 54 -7.55 -3.23 5.83
N MET A 55 -7.53 -2.03 5.25
CA MET A 55 -8.72 -1.17 5.17
C MET A 55 -8.95 -0.63 3.77
N HIS A 56 -10.21 -0.27 3.51
CA HIS A 56 -10.61 0.55 2.38
C HIS A 56 -11.45 1.72 2.87
N GLN A 57 -11.33 2.88 2.25
CA GLN A 57 -12.13 4.07 2.57
C GLN A 57 -12.50 4.81 1.30
N GLU A 58 -13.53 5.66 1.36
CA GLU A 58 -13.81 6.59 0.26
C GLU A 58 -12.56 7.39 -0.06
N LEU A 59 -12.32 7.64 -1.35
CA LEU A 59 -11.16 8.39 -1.80
C LEU A 59 -11.24 9.83 -1.28
N ASP A 60 -10.56 10.09 -0.18
CA ASP A 60 -10.34 11.45 0.31
C ASP A 60 -9.24 12.09 -0.53
N LYS A 61 -9.60 13.15 -1.26
CA LYS A 61 -8.69 13.88 -2.15
C LYS A 61 -7.68 14.74 -1.40
N ASP A 62 -7.95 15.02 -0.13
CA ASP A 62 -7.10 15.81 0.75
C ASP A 62 -6.29 14.93 1.72
N ALA A 63 -6.58 13.62 1.77
CA ALA A 63 -5.80 12.68 2.54
C ALA A 63 -4.41 12.49 1.93
N SER A 64 -3.39 12.77 2.73
CA SER A 64 -2.05 12.25 2.51
C SER A 64 -2.11 10.75 2.76
N SER A 65 -2.26 9.94 1.70
CA SER A 65 -2.26 8.47 1.75
C SER A 65 -1.17 7.98 2.72
N SER A 66 -1.59 7.49 3.89
CA SER A 66 -0.70 7.23 5.03
C SER A 66 -0.37 5.75 5.10
N ILE A 67 0.83 5.41 4.63
CA ILE A 67 1.42 4.09 4.82
C ILE A 67 2.13 4.09 6.17
N ILE A 68 1.57 3.38 7.14
CA ILE A 68 2.19 3.23 8.47
C ILE A 68 3.27 2.15 8.36
N LEU A 69 4.52 2.57 8.27
CA LEU A 69 5.69 1.71 8.33
C LEU A 69 6.00 1.38 9.80
N LYS A 70 5.86 0.12 10.20
CA LYS A 70 6.39 -0.36 11.48
C LYS A 70 7.73 -1.04 11.22
N ALA A 71 8.82 -0.28 11.32
CA ALA A 71 10.16 -0.83 11.36
C ALA A 71 10.42 -1.37 12.78
N THR A 72 10.79 -2.66 12.88
CA THR A 72 11.30 -3.29 14.10
C THR A 72 12.77 -3.60 13.95
#